data_AF-A0ABD1BQX5-F1
#
_entry.id   AF-A0ABD1BQX5-F1
#
_cell.length_a   1.000
_cell.length_b   1.000
_cell.length_c   1.000
_cell.angle_alpha   90.00
_cell.angle_beta   90.00
_cell.angle_gamma   90.00
#
_symmetry.space_group_name_H-M   'P 1'
#
loop_
_entity.id
_entity.type
_entity.pdbx_description
1 polymer ?
#
loop_
_entity_poly.entity_id
_entity_poly.type
_entity_poly.pdbx_seq_one_letter_code
_entity_poly.pdbx_strand_id
1 'polypeptide(L)' 'MATEIVLATAVSNSGSKGCCKSGPCYATPLAAMSSPRENRIYVTALYSGTGRERPEYLATLDVDPSSPTYSSVIHRLKMP' A
#
# COMPACT_ATOMS: atom_id res chain seq x y z
N MET A 1 -2.47 -31.06 13.60
CA MET A 1 -2.30 -31.58 12.23
C MET A 1 -3.61 -31.44 11.50
N ALA A 2 -3.61 -30.75 10.35
CA ALA A 2 -4.63 -30.71 9.28
C ALA A 2 -6.04 -30.20 9.65
N THR A 3 -6.76 -29.38 8.88
CA THR A 3 -6.56 -28.66 7.60
C THR A 3 -7.74 -27.68 7.44
N GLU A 4 -7.56 -26.65 6.63
CA GLU A 4 -8.52 -25.58 6.31
C GLU A 4 -9.81 -26.03 5.62
N ILE A 5 -10.87 -25.21 5.76
CA ILE A 5 -11.97 -25.13 4.80
C ILE A 5 -12.25 -23.64 4.55
N VAL A 6 -11.61 -23.09 3.52
CA VAL A 6 -11.94 -21.77 2.95
C VAL A 6 -13.10 -21.98 1.98
N LEU A 7 -14.28 -21.46 2.32
CA LEU A 7 -15.43 -21.41 1.40
C LEU A 7 -15.68 -19.94 1.03
N ALA A 8 -15.08 -19.51 -0.08
CA ALA A 8 -15.42 -18.24 -0.73
C ALA A 8 -16.12 -18.56 -2.06
N THR A 9 -17.44 -18.72 -2.02
CA THR A 9 -18.27 -18.83 -3.23
C THR A 9 -18.61 -17.42 -3.73
N ALA A 10 -17.89 -16.98 -4.76
CA ALA A 10 -18.23 -15.75 -5.48
C ALA A 10 -19.44 -16.00 -6.39
N VAL A 11 -20.62 -15.54 -5.96
CA VAL A 11 -21.82 -15.47 -6.81
C VAL A 11 -21.59 -14.38 -7.86
N SER A 12 -21.55 -14.77 -9.13
CA SER A 12 -21.49 -13.86 -10.27
C SER A 12 -22.88 -13.31 -10.57
N ASN A 13 -23.09 -12.00 -10.46
CA ASN A 13 -24.30 -11.33 -10.96
C ASN A 13 -23.96 -10.45 -12.16
N SER A 14 -24.66 -10.68 -13.27
CA SER A 14 -24.49 -10.02 -14.57
C SER A 14 -25.15 -8.64 -14.61
N GLY A 15 -24.45 -7.60 -15.08
CA GLY A 15 -25.11 -6.36 -15.48
C GLY A 15 -24.20 -5.13 -15.60
N SER A 16 -24.16 -4.57 -16.81
CA SER A 16 -23.60 -3.27 -17.22
C SER A 16 -22.12 -3.23 -17.62
N LYS A 17 -21.90 -2.86 -18.89
CA LYS A 17 -20.59 -2.64 -19.52
C LYS A 17 -19.89 -1.44 -18.87
N GLY A 18 -18.99 -1.70 -17.94
CA GLY A 18 -18.04 -0.71 -17.42
C GLY A 18 -16.89 -0.50 -18.40
N CYS A 19 -16.86 0.68 -19.04
CA CYS A 19 -15.73 1.21 -19.77
C CYS A 19 -14.52 1.34 -18.84
N CYS A 20 -13.61 0.37 -18.83
CA CYS A 20 -12.19 0.50 -18.47
C CYS A 20 -11.48 -0.84 -18.72
N LYS A 21 -10.67 -0.91 -19.77
CA LYS A 21 -9.81 -2.05 -20.07
C LYS A 21 -8.64 -2.04 -19.07
N SER A 22 -8.48 -3.12 -18.31
CA SER A 22 -7.22 -3.59 -17.68
C SER A 22 -6.27 -2.53 -17.09
N GLY A 23 -6.78 -1.64 -16.23
CA GLY A 23 -5.93 -0.78 -15.38
C GLY A 23 -5.68 -1.44 -14.00
N PRO A 24 -4.60 -1.08 -13.27
CA PRO A 24 -4.27 -1.65 -11.96
C PRO A 24 -5.20 -1.21 -10.81
N CYS A 25 -6.45 -0.85 -11.11
CA CYS A 25 -7.38 -0.28 -10.15
C CYS A 25 -8.48 -1.29 -9.77
N TYR A 26 -8.90 -1.25 -8.52
CA TYR A 26 -10.06 -1.99 -8.05
C TYR A 26 -11.36 -1.40 -8.63
N ALA A 27 -12.27 -2.26 -9.07
CA ALA A 27 -13.54 -1.82 -9.68
C ALA A 27 -14.49 -1.16 -8.69
N THR A 28 -14.38 -1.48 -7.39
CA THR A 28 -15.23 -0.92 -6.33
C THR A 28 -14.40 -0.67 -5.06
N PRO A 29 -14.83 0.27 -4.19
CA PRO A 29 -14.21 0.48 -2.89
C PRO A 29 -14.20 -0.78 -2.01
N LEU A 30 -15.26 -1.59 -2.08
CA LEU A 30 -15.36 -2.85 -1.33
C LEU A 30 -14.26 -3.84 -1.77
N ALA A 31 -14.01 -3.95 -3.08
CA ALA A 31 -12.92 -4.77 -3.59
C ALA A 31 -11.54 -4.25 -3.14
N ALA A 32 -11.37 -2.92 -3.04
CA ALA A 32 -10.13 -2.31 -2.53
C ALA A 32 -9.91 -2.59 -1.03
N MET A 33 -10.96 -2.62 -0.22
CA MET A 33 -10.85 -2.96 1.21
C MET A 33 -10.44 -4.42 1.45
N SER A 34 -10.75 -5.31 0.52
CA SER A 34 -10.30 -6.72 0.55
C SER A 34 -8.88 -6.91 -0.03
N SER A 35 -8.20 -5.83 -0.43
CA SER A 35 -6.80 -5.86 -0.88
C SER A 35 -5.88 -6.41 0.19
N PRO A 36 -4.75 -7.05 -0.19
CA PRO A 36 -3.63 -7.28 0.72
C PRO A 36 -3.23 -6.00 1.45
N ARG A 37 -2.73 -6.15 2.67
CA ARG A 37 -2.18 -5.05 3.45
C ARG A 37 -0.92 -4.50 2.76
N GLU A 38 -0.70 -3.20 2.92
CA GLU A 38 0.51 -2.56 2.42
C GLU A 38 1.73 -2.99 3.24
N ASN A 39 2.83 -3.25 2.54
CA ASN A 39 4.11 -3.62 3.17
C ASN A 39 5.07 -2.43 3.28
N ARG A 40 4.84 -1.36 2.52
CA ARG A 40 5.69 -0.15 2.51
C ARG A 40 4.85 1.10 2.46
N ILE A 41 5.31 2.15 3.13
CA ILE A 41 4.66 3.46 3.14
C ILE A 41 5.65 4.52 2.68
N TYR A 42 5.21 5.41 1.79
CA TYR A 42 5.97 6.59 1.37
C TYR A 42 5.50 7.80 2.18
N VAL A 43 6.42 8.45 2.88
CA VAL A 43 6.14 9.60 3.75
C VAL A 43 7.01 10.78 3.34
N THR A 44 6.39 11.93 3.12
CA THR A 44 7.09 13.19 2.90
C THR A 44 7.70 13.67 4.22
N ALA A 45 9.01 13.85 4.26
CA ALA A 45 9.73 14.35 5.42
C ALA A 45 10.24 15.78 5.17
N LEU A 46 9.68 16.72 5.93
CA LEU A 46 9.91 18.15 5.78
C LEU A 46 10.90 18.63 6.86
N TYR A 47 11.92 19.38 6.45
CA TYR A 47 12.81 20.09 7.37
C TYR A 47 12.46 21.58 7.50
N SER A 48 11.55 22.07 6.67
CA SER A 48 11.02 23.43 6.72
C SER A 48 10.48 23.77 8.11
N GLY A 49 10.91 24.91 8.67
CA GLY A 49 10.52 25.35 10.02
C GLY A 49 11.26 24.69 11.19
N THR A 50 12.20 23.76 10.94
CA THR A 50 12.98 23.08 12.01
C THR A 50 14.35 23.70 12.28
N GLY A 51 14.74 24.75 11.53
CA GLY A 51 16.07 25.37 11.61
C GLY A 51 17.20 24.51 11.03
N ARG A 52 16.88 23.40 10.34
CA ARG A 52 17.85 22.50 9.72
C ARG A 52 17.98 22.81 8.23
N GLU A 53 19.17 23.20 7.81
CA GLU A 53 19.50 23.48 6.40
C GLU A 53 19.81 22.18 5.66
N ARG A 54 18.78 21.41 5.36
CA ARG A 54 18.88 20.20 4.53
C ARG A 54 17.68 20.09 3.59
N PRO A 55 17.89 19.49 2.40
CA PRO A 55 16.79 19.25 1.48
C PRO A 55 15.77 18.28 2.09
N GLU A 56 14.52 18.48 1.69
CA GLU A 56 13.41 17.59 1.99
C GLU A 56 13.61 16.23 1.28
N TYR A 57 12.95 15.20 1.79
CA TYR A 57 13.11 13.87 1.23
C TYR A 57 11.83 13.05 1.34
N LEU A 58 11.70 12.09 0.43
CA LEU A 58 10.68 11.05 0.50
C LEU A 58 11.26 9.86 1.27
N ALA A 59 10.69 9.55 2.42
CA ALA A 59 11.04 8.40 3.23
C ALA A 59 10.23 7.18 2.78
N THR A 60 10.90 6.06 2.55
CA THR A 60 10.23 4.75 2.43
C THR A 60 10.33 4.05 3.77
N LEU A 61 9.17 3.73 4.34
CA LEU A 61 9.02 3.02 5.59
C LEU A 61 8.61 1.58 5.30
N ASP A 62 9.15 0.66 6.09
CA ASP A 62 8.74 -0.74 6.09
C ASP A 62 7.70 -0.98 7.19
N VAL A 63 6.55 -1.50 6.80
CA VAL A 63 5.40 -1.76 7.69
C VAL A 63 4.96 -3.22 7.66
N ASP A 64 5.76 -4.11 7.08
CA ASP A 64 5.52 -5.55 7.15
C ASP A 64 5.94 -6.09 8.54
N PRO A 65 5.01 -6.61 9.37
CA PRO A 65 5.34 -7.14 10.69
C PRO A 65 6.29 -8.34 10.69
N SER A 66 6.42 -9.03 9.55
CA SER A 66 7.32 -10.16 9.38
C SER A 66 8.73 -9.76 8.95
N SER A 67 8.91 -8.50 8.53
CA SER A 67 10.20 -7.99 8.06
C SER A 67 11.16 -7.71 9.22
N PRO A 68 12.47 -8.00 9.08
CA PRO A 68 13.48 -7.64 10.08
C PRO A 68 13.65 -6.11 10.24
N THR A 69 13.22 -5.32 9.25
CA THR A 69 13.27 -3.85 9.27
C THR A 69 11.92 -3.20 9.58
N TYR A 70 10.99 -3.95 10.16
CA TYR A 70 9.68 -3.43 10.56
C TYR A 70 9.79 -2.13 11.36
N SER A 71 8.93 -1.15 11.03
CA SER A 71 8.88 0.18 11.65
C SER A 71 10.15 1.02 11.47
N SER A 72 10.95 0.75 10.44
CA SER A 72 12.17 1.50 10.12
C SER A 72 12.13 2.21 8.77
N VAL A 73 12.92 3.28 8.63
CA VAL A 73 13.14 3.97 7.35
C VAL A 73 14.17 3.18 6.53
N ILE A 74 13.73 2.52 5.47
CA ILE A 74 14.61 1.72 4.61
C ILE A 74 15.29 2.55 3.51
N HIS A 75 14.67 3.66 3.10
CA HIS A 75 15.22 4.52 2.05
C HIS A 75 14.85 5.99 2.25
N ARG A 76 15.74 6.87 1.82
CA ARG A 76 15.54 8.33 1.82
C ARG A 76 15.92 8.88 0.45
N LEU A 77 14.91 9.21 -0.34
CA LEU A 77 15.09 9.88 -1.62
C LEU A 77 15.14 11.39 -1.39
N LYS A 78 16.35 11.96 -1.41
CA LYS A 78 16.55 13.41 -1.28
C LYS A 78 16.08 14.10 -2.56
N MET A 79 15.35 15.19 -2.41
CA MET A 79 15.03 16.07 -3.52
C MET A 79 16.22 17.00 -3.81
N PRO A 80 16.47 17.38 -5.09
CA PRO A 80 17.55 18.29 -5.47
C PRO A 80 17.36 19.71 -4.92
#